data_AF-B3CB16-F1
#
_entry.id   AF-B3CB16-F1
#
_cell.length_a   1.000
_cell.length_b   1.000
_cell.length_c   1.000
_cell.angle_alpha   90.00
_cell.angle_beta   90.00
_cell.angle_gamma   90.00
#
_symmetry.space_group_name_H-M   'P 1'
#
loop_
_entity.id
_entity.type
_entity.pdbx_description
1 polymer ?
#
loop_
_entity_poly.entity_id
_entity_poly.type
_entity_poly.pdbx_seq_one_letter_code
_entity_poly.pdbx_strand_id
1 'polypeptide(L)'
;MRTKLDFLLWICFFVLFVACEDHPQEPDIVAVTSVTLNESALSLKEGRNVTLSATITPDDATNQNVIWKSSDPDIATVDTNGKIRALKPGTATITVITEDGGKTATCTVTVEPGDPLKSSRTVLVYVAADNTLSGFALPDFEEMKVGMAKVEDVDVNFLVYIDKGGSPQLLELKNENGTVVEKVVKTYSSRNSVGVSETQEVFAAVFSNTQYQADSYGLVYWSHGDGWLPYPLGANTRWVGQDIGNGDKRMNISEFVEILETAPHFDFILFDACFMQSVEVAYELRDYTDYCIGSPTEIPGPGASYDELVPAMFFSEDAAVDIAKAYYEPYAAKYDEGNGISNTNWTGGASVCALRTEPLVDLAVFTKQILPGTVDNASLRKSVFDYDKRRGSDGYQDGHVGYYDLVGMMRMITDDNAYEAWKQIFNSAVAYWVTTPMNFSGFSQSMFSMEGTNGVSCYIPSTSNTATDKAYRSTEWYTSAGFEKLGW
;
A
#
# COMPACT_ATOMS: atom_id res chain seq x y z
N MET A 1 -69.27 -54.94 49.25
CA MET A 1 -69.50 -55.57 47.92
C MET A 1 -68.40 -55.11 46.96
N ARG A 2 -68.35 -55.62 45.72
CA ARG A 2 -67.46 -55.16 44.61
C ARG A 2 -67.48 -53.61 44.44
N THR A 3 -66.47 -52.89 43.92
CA THR A 3 -65.10 -53.18 43.41
C THR A 3 -64.35 -51.88 43.10
N LYS A 4 -62.99 -51.88 43.22
CA LYS A 4 -62.04 -50.96 42.53
C LYS A 4 -62.18 -49.45 42.90
N LEU A 5 -61.25 -48.53 42.58
CA LEU A 5 -60.02 -48.56 41.76
C LEU A 5 -58.97 -47.60 42.38
N ASP A 6 -57.74 -48.08 42.62
CA ASP A 6 -56.38 -47.50 42.37
C ASP A 6 -56.06 -45.99 42.64
N PHE A 7 -54.81 -45.56 42.93
CA PHE A 7 -53.47 -46.16 42.73
C PHE A 7 -52.42 -45.60 43.76
N LEU A 8 -51.45 -46.45 44.14
CA LEU A 8 -50.09 -46.27 44.76
C LEU A 8 -49.68 -44.91 45.45
N LEU A 9 -49.05 -44.82 46.65
CA LEU A 9 -47.87 -45.49 47.30
C LEU A 9 -46.53 -45.30 46.53
N TRP A 10 -45.35 -45.05 47.13
CA TRP A 10 -44.84 -45.09 48.52
C TRP A 10 -43.81 -43.95 48.72
N ILE A 11 -43.76 -43.25 49.86
CA ILE A 11 -42.91 -43.50 51.06
C ILE A 11 -41.38 -43.51 50.80
N CYS A 12 -40.68 -42.62 51.51
CA CYS A 12 -39.25 -42.32 51.36
C CYS A 12 -38.33 -43.35 52.04
N PHE A 13 -37.09 -43.44 51.57
CA PHE A 13 -35.97 -44.08 52.27
C PHE A 13 -34.77 -43.12 52.30
N PHE A 14 -34.03 -43.10 53.42
CA PHE A 14 -32.95 -42.13 53.66
C PHE A 14 -31.63 -42.65 53.06
N VAL A 15 -30.94 -41.83 52.27
CA VAL A 15 -29.60 -42.12 51.72
C VAL A 15 -28.72 -40.89 51.96
N LEU A 16 -27.54 -41.07 52.57
CA LEU A 16 -26.53 -40.02 52.62
C LEU A 16 -25.94 -39.83 51.23
N PHE A 17 -26.26 -38.72 50.59
CA PHE A 17 -25.45 -38.20 49.49
C PHE A 17 -24.34 -37.32 50.07
N VAL A 18 -23.08 -37.73 49.86
CA VAL A 18 -21.95 -36.82 49.95
C VAL A 18 -22.02 -35.93 48.71
N ALA A 19 -22.41 -34.66 48.90
CA ALA A 19 -22.27 -33.66 47.85
C ALA A 19 -20.77 -33.34 47.71
N CYS A 20 -20.20 -33.68 46.55
CA CYS A 20 -18.92 -33.10 46.12
C CYS A 20 -19.26 -31.75 45.47
N GLU A 21 -18.80 -30.65 46.07
CA GLU A 21 -18.87 -29.35 45.43
C GLU A 21 -17.72 -29.27 44.41
N ASP A 22 -18.03 -29.62 43.16
CA ASP A 22 -17.12 -29.44 42.03
C ASP A 22 -16.95 -27.93 41.75
N HIS A 23 -16.10 -27.28 42.55
CA HIS A 23 -15.61 -25.95 42.23
C HIS A 23 -14.81 -26.04 40.92
N PRO A 24 -15.13 -25.23 39.89
CA PRO A 24 -14.29 -25.17 38.70
C PRO A 24 -12.92 -24.62 39.12
N GLN A 25 -11.88 -25.44 38.97
CA GLN A 25 -10.52 -25.03 39.23
C GLN A 25 -10.14 -23.94 38.22
N GLU A 26 -9.81 -22.74 38.72
CA GLU A 26 -9.30 -21.66 37.86
C GLU A 26 -8.01 -22.13 37.16
N PRO A 27 -7.78 -21.76 35.89
CA PRO A 27 -6.60 -22.19 35.16
C PRO A 27 -5.33 -21.69 35.85
N ASP A 28 -4.34 -22.57 36.00
CA ASP A 28 -3.08 -22.24 36.68
C ASP A 28 -2.28 -21.22 35.84
N ILE A 29 -2.04 -20.03 36.40
CA ILE A 29 -1.38 -18.92 35.70
C ILE A 29 0.11 -18.97 35.96
N VAL A 30 0.85 -19.44 34.95
CA VAL A 30 2.31 -19.47 34.94
C VAL A 30 2.82 -18.09 34.55
N ALA A 31 3.24 -17.30 35.54
CA ALA A 31 3.72 -15.94 35.34
C ALA A 31 5.16 -15.90 34.79
N VAL A 32 5.46 -14.89 33.97
CA VAL A 32 6.78 -14.67 33.36
C VAL A 32 7.80 -14.27 34.43
N THR A 33 8.90 -15.02 34.49
CA THR A 33 10.01 -14.78 35.43
C THR A 33 11.11 -13.91 34.82
N SER A 34 11.46 -14.13 33.55
CA SER A 34 12.44 -13.34 32.80
C SER A 34 12.19 -13.34 31.30
N VAL A 35 12.79 -12.38 30.60
CA VAL A 35 12.97 -12.35 29.15
C VAL A 35 14.46 -12.16 28.84
N THR A 36 14.96 -12.80 27.79
CA THR A 36 16.31 -12.61 27.25
C THR A 36 16.25 -12.31 25.76
N LEU A 37 17.34 -11.75 25.21
CA LEU A 37 17.53 -11.54 23.78
C LEU A 37 18.65 -12.46 23.28
N ASN A 38 18.59 -12.85 22.01
CA ASN A 38 19.67 -13.59 21.35
C ASN A 38 20.99 -12.79 21.29
N GLU A 39 20.91 -11.46 21.12
CA GLU A 39 22.07 -10.56 21.11
C GLU A 39 21.86 -9.40 22.09
N SER A 40 22.95 -8.93 22.70
CA SER A 40 22.96 -7.76 23.62
C SER A 40 23.66 -6.52 23.06
N ALA A 41 24.40 -6.68 21.96
CA ALA A 41 24.93 -5.58 21.16
C ALA A 41 25.00 -5.99 19.68
N LEU A 42 24.76 -5.03 18.79
CA LEU A 42 24.85 -5.18 17.35
C LEU A 42 25.67 -4.00 16.79
N SER A 43 26.53 -4.27 15.80
CA SER A 43 26.96 -3.21 14.87
C SER A 43 26.36 -3.50 13.50
N LEU A 44 25.69 -2.50 12.94
CA LEU A 44 25.03 -2.55 11.64
C LEU A 44 25.56 -1.40 10.79
N LYS A 45 25.66 -1.58 9.48
CA LYS A 45 25.71 -0.42 8.58
C LYS A 45 24.32 0.18 8.44
N GLU A 46 24.28 1.48 8.19
CA GLU A 46 23.14 2.21 7.66
C GLU A 46 22.42 1.43 6.53
N GLY A 47 21.09 1.42 6.55
CA GLY A 47 20.26 0.68 5.60
C GLY A 47 20.22 -0.84 5.78
N ARG A 48 20.80 -1.40 6.86
CA ARG A 48 20.76 -2.84 7.15
C ARG A 48 19.68 -3.20 8.17
N ASN A 49 18.99 -4.32 7.91
CA ASN A 49 17.97 -4.88 8.79
C ASN A 49 18.49 -6.16 9.47
N VAL A 50 18.02 -6.44 10.70
CA VAL A 50 18.28 -7.67 11.44
C VAL A 50 17.17 -7.93 12.46
N THR A 51 16.79 -9.18 12.71
CA THR A 51 15.77 -9.52 13.71
C THR A 51 16.41 -9.96 15.02
N LEU A 52 16.00 -9.36 16.13
CA LEU A 52 16.25 -9.88 17.47
C LEU A 52 15.16 -10.88 17.85
N SER A 53 15.56 -12.00 18.44
CA SER A 53 14.64 -12.97 19.02
C SER A 53 14.61 -12.80 20.53
N ALA A 54 13.42 -12.54 21.07
CA ALA A 54 13.16 -12.61 22.51
C ALA A 54 12.86 -14.06 22.93
N THR A 55 13.35 -14.47 24.09
CA THR A 55 13.04 -15.76 24.71
C THR A 55 12.50 -15.51 26.11
N ILE A 56 11.33 -16.08 26.40
CA ILE A 56 10.63 -15.95 27.69
C ILE A 56 10.95 -17.15 28.59
N THR A 57 10.84 -16.96 29.90
CA THR A 57 11.04 -18.05 30.88
C THR A 57 10.02 -17.94 32.01
N PRO A 58 9.32 -19.04 32.38
CA PRO A 58 9.38 -20.35 31.74
C PRO A 58 8.74 -20.37 30.34
N ASP A 59 8.96 -21.44 29.58
CA ASP A 59 8.47 -21.63 28.21
C ASP A 59 6.98 -22.01 28.14
N ASP A 60 6.38 -22.40 29.27
CA ASP A 60 4.94 -22.62 29.47
C ASP A 60 4.21 -21.40 30.09
N ALA A 61 4.85 -20.22 30.15
CA ALA A 61 4.23 -19.00 30.66
C ALA A 61 2.91 -18.66 29.94
N THR A 62 1.89 -18.26 30.69
CA THR A 62 0.50 -18.12 30.22
C THR A 62 0.28 -16.92 29.30
N ASN A 63 1.11 -15.88 29.40
CA ASN A 63 1.20 -14.81 28.39
C ASN A 63 2.67 -14.70 27.94
N GLN A 64 2.90 -14.77 26.63
CA GLN A 64 4.23 -14.69 26.00
C GLN A 64 4.37 -13.47 25.07
N ASN A 65 3.42 -12.53 25.12
CA ASN A 65 3.47 -11.30 24.35
C ASN A 65 4.58 -10.36 24.83
N VAL A 66 5.17 -9.64 23.87
CA VAL A 66 6.19 -8.62 24.11
C VAL A 66 5.90 -7.32 23.36
N ILE A 67 6.35 -6.22 23.95
CA ILE A 67 6.35 -4.88 23.37
C ILE A 67 7.80 -4.49 23.11
N TRP A 68 8.11 -4.09 21.87
CA TRP A 68 9.42 -3.58 21.48
C TRP A 68 9.45 -2.06 21.49
N LYS A 69 10.62 -1.47 21.76
CA LYS A 69 10.83 -0.03 21.72
C LYS A 69 12.29 0.32 21.40
N SER A 70 12.50 1.29 20.52
CA SER A 70 13.79 1.98 20.38
C SER A 70 13.89 3.17 21.34
N SER A 71 15.10 3.47 21.83
CA SER A 71 15.41 4.72 22.52
C SER A 71 15.49 5.92 21.57
N ASP A 72 15.82 5.68 20.30
CA ASP A 72 16.06 6.68 19.26
C ASP A 72 15.64 6.08 17.91
N PRO A 73 14.37 6.28 17.48
CA PRO A 73 13.86 5.77 16.22
C PRO A 73 14.62 6.29 14.99
N ASP A 74 15.11 7.54 15.04
CA ASP A 74 15.81 8.20 13.93
C ASP A 74 17.17 7.56 13.62
N ILE A 75 17.78 6.90 14.62
CA ILE A 75 19.00 6.09 14.48
C ILE A 75 18.64 4.65 14.08
N ALA A 76 17.72 4.01 14.80
CA ALA A 76 17.23 2.68 14.46
C ALA A 76 15.80 2.42 14.98
N THR A 77 14.93 1.94 14.10
CA THR A 77 13.57 1.49 14.46
C THR A 77 13.57 0.00 14.82
N VAL A 78 12.48 -0.45 15.45
CA VAL A 78 12.17 -1.87 15.71
C VAL A 78 10.66 -2.08 15.57
N ASP A 79 10.25 -3.14 14.88
CA ASP A 79 8.83 -3.50 14.73
C ASP A 79 8.30 -4.37 15.90
N THR A 80 7.05 -4.81 15.82
CA THR A 80 6.42 -5.72 16.79
C THR A 80 7.04 -7.13 16.81
N ASN A 81 7.78 -7.51 15.76
CA ASN A 81 8.41 -8.82 15.60
C ASN A 81 9.89 -8.82 16.04
N GLY A 82 10.45 -7.68 16.45
CA GLY A 82 11.87 -7.53 16.79
C GLY A 82 12.79 -7.28 15.59
N LYS A 83 12.23 -7.01 14.40
CA LYS A 83 12.96 -6.61 13.18
C LYS A 83 13.46 -5.18 13.34
N ILE A 84 14.76 -5.02 13.51
CA ILE A 84 15.46 -3.74 13.58
C ILE A 84 15.79 -3.28 12.16
N ARG A 85 15.65 -1.99 11.91
CA ARG A 85 16.15 -1.29 10.72
C ARG A 85 17.09 -0.17 11.13
N ALA A 86 18.36 -0.24 10.70
CA ALA A 86 19.35 0.81 10.93
C ALA A 86 19.09 1.97 9.95
N LEU A 87 18.74 3.15 10.46
CA LEU A 87 18.40 4.32 9.64
C LEU A 87 19.54 5.31 9.48
N LYS A 88 20.35 5.56 10.52
CA LYS A 88 21.31 6.66 10.52
C LYS A 88 22.49 6.40 11.47
N PRO A 89 23.72 6.84 11.16
CA PRO A 89 24.89 6.56 11.99
C PRO A 89 24.78 7.15 13.40
N GLY A 90 25.03 6.31 14.41
CA GLY A 90 24.79 6.65 15.82
C GLY A 90 24.69 5.42 16.72
N THR A 91 24.01 5.54 17.86
CA THR A 91 23.72 4.41 18.75
C THR A 91 22.33 4.52 19.36
N ALA A 92 21.51 3.47 19.18
CA ALA A 92 20.19 3.33 19.79
C ALA A 92 20.17 2.12 20.74
N THR A 93 19.30 2.14 21.74
CA THR A 93 19.02 0.98 22.61
C THR A 93 17.65 0.42 22.28
N ILE A 94 17.62 -0.80 21.76
CA ILE A 94 16.39 -1.56 21.54
C ILE A 94 16.04 -2.29 22.84
N THR A 95 14.81 -2.11 23.30
CA THR A 95 14.27 -2.71 24.53
C THR A 95 13.10 -3.62 24.18
N VAL A 96 13.09 -4.84 24.71
CA VAL A 96 11.90 -5.70 24.74
C VAL A 96 11.32 -5.69 26.15
N ILE A 97 10.00 -5.64 26.26
CA ILE A 97 9.23 -5.61 27.52
C ILE A 97 8.14 -6.68 27.44
N THR A 98 8.06 -7.60 28.40
CA THR A 98 6.95 -8.58 28.44
C THR A 98 5.67 -7.93 28.95
N GLU A 99 4.53 -8.24 28.33
CA GLU A 99 3.23 -7.72 28.79
C GLU A 99 2.91 -8.21 30.21
N ASP A 100 3.13 -9.51 30.48
CA ASP A 100 3.08 -10.04 31.84
C ASP A 100 4.36 -9.70 32.61
N GLY A 101 4.20 -9.31 33.87
CA GLY A 101 5.29 -9.11 34.82
C GLY A 101 6.30 -8.00 34.51
N GLY A 102 6.20 -7.30 33.37
CA GLY A 102 7.04 -6.17 32.96
C GLY A 102 8.53 -6.46 32.91
N LYS A 103 8.94 -7.66 32.46
CA LYS A 103 10.37 -8.03 32.38
C LYS A 103 11.00 -7.37 31.17
N THR A 104 12.25 -6.93 31.30
CA THR A 104 12.94 -6.17 30.27
C THR A 104 14.28 -6.79 29.89
N ALA A 105 14.58 -6.83 28.60
CA ALA A 105 15.93 -7.06 28.07
C ALA A 105 16.27 -6.00 27.01
N THR A 106 17.56 -5.73 26.81
CA THR A 106 18.04 -4.63 25.97
C THR A 106 19.19 -5.04 25.06
N CYS A 107 19.20 -4.55 23.83
CA CYS A 107 20.31 -4.66 22.89
C CYS A 107 20.77 -3.25 22.45
N THR A 108 22.08 -3.01 22.50
CA THR A 108 22.67 -1.76 22.00
C THR A 108 22.96 -1.90 20.51
N VAL A 109 22.30 -1.10 19.67
CA VAL A 109 22.53 -1.06 18.22
C VAL A 109 23.42 0.14 17.92
N THR A 110 24.66 -0.14 17.51
CA THR A 110 25.53 0.85 16.87
C THR A 110 25.25 0.83 15.37
N VAL A 111 25.01 1.99 14.78
CA VAL A 111 24.91 2.17 13.33
C VAL A 111 26.19 2.85 12.85
N GLU A 112 26.95 2.13 12.05
CA GLU A 112 28.09 2.64 11.29
C GLU A 112 27.61 3.25 9.96
N PRO A 113 28.30 4.26 9.39
CA PRO A 113 28.02 4.76 8.06
C PRO A 113 27.96 3.67 7.00
N GLY A 114 27.12 3.88 5.99
CA GLY A 114 27.17 3.08 4.77
C GLY A 114 28.56 3.08 4.11
N ASP A 115 28.81 2.11 3.22
CA ASP A 115 29.88 2.29 2.25
C ASP A 115 29.54 3.49 1.35
N PRO A 116 30.51 4.33 0.92
CA PRO A 116 30.22 5.50 0.11
C PRO A 116 29.38 5.14 -1.13
N LEU A 117 28.16 5.67 -1.15
CA LEU A 117 27.17 5.40 -2.17
C LEU A 117 27.67 5.97 -3.50
N LYS A 118 27.47 5.21 -4.57
CA LYS A 118 28.04 5.53 -5.90
C LYS A 118 27.10 6.33 -6.77
N SER A 119 25.92 6.66 -6.26
CA SER A 119 24.84 7.23 -7.05
C SER A 119 23.90 8.05 -6.20
N SER A 120 23.41 9.15 -6.77
CA SER A 120 22.44 10.05 -6.14
C SER A 120 21.07 9.37 -6.01
N ARG A 121 20.61 8.67 -7.05
CA ARG A 121 19.33 7.92 -7.05
C ARG A 121 19.39 6.61 -7.83
N THR A 122 18.67 5.60 -7.31
CA THR A 122 18.38 4.35 -8.01
C THR A 122 16.88 4.23 -8.25
N VAL A 123 16.46 4.14 -9.52
CA VAL A 123 15.05 3.96 -9.90
C VAL A 123 14.82 2.61 -10.54
N LEU A 124 13.76 1.91 -10.13
CA LEU A 124 13.24 0.72 -10.79
C LEU A 124 11.88 1.02 -11.44
N VAL A 125 11.75 0.74 -12.73
CA VAL A 125 10.43 0.58 -13.38
C VAL A 125 10.10 -0.91 -13.43
N TYR A 126 8.99 -1.30 -12.81
CA TYR A 126 8.52 -2.68 -12.70
C TYR A 126 7.31 -2.88 -13.62
N VAL A 127 7.55 -3.45 -14.80
CA VAL A 127 6.58 -3.64 -15.87
C VAL A 127 6.01 -5.05 -15.82
N ALA A 128 4.90 -5.22 -15.09
CA ALA A 128 4.14 -6.46 -15.02
C ALA A 128 3.12 -6.50 -16.17
N ALA A 129 3.54 -7.03 -17.33
CA ALA A 129 2.79 -6.96 -18.58
C ALA A 129 2.48 -8.31 -19.25
N ASP A 130 2.61 -9.46 -18.56
CA ASP A 130 2.03 -10.73 -19.06
C ASP A 130 0.50 -10.75 -18.87
N ASN A 131 -0.16 -9.81 -19.56
CA ASN A 131 -1.59 -9.52 -19.51
C ASN A 131 -2.02 -8.77 -20.80
N THR A 132 -3.22 -8.19 -20.81
CA THR A 132 -3.80 -7.51 -21.98
C THR A 132 -3.08 -6.21 -22.38
N LEU A 133 -2.21 -5.65 -21.54
CA LEU A 133 -1.42 -4.45 -21.82
C LEU A 133 -0.06 -4.76 -22.48
N SER A 134 0.31 -6.04 -22.65
CA SER A 134 1.58 -6.52 -23.26
C SER A 134 2.03 -5.82 -24.56
N GLY A 135 1.13 -5.20 -25.32
CA GLY A 135 1.44 -4.42 -26.52
C GLY A 135 2.07 -3.04 -26.27
N PHE A 136 1.94 -2.48 -25.07
CA PHE A 136 2.46 -1.15 -24.68
C PHE A 136 3.86 -1.23 -24.05
N ALA A 137 4.15 -2.28 -23.28
CA ALA A 137 5.42 -2.46 -22.55
C ALA A 137 6.72 -2.39 -23.39
N LEU A 138 6.65 -2.54 -24.73
CA LEU A 138 7.80 -2.34 -25.63
C LEU A 138 7.90 -0.90 -26.17
N PRO A 139 6.83 -0.25 -26.69
CA PRO A 139 6.77 1.20 -26.85
C PRO A 139 7.32 1.97 -25.64
N ASP A 140 6.79 1.69 -24.46
CA ASP A 140 7.13 2.41 -23.23
C ASP A 140 8.61 2.23 -22.86
N PHE A 141 9.19 1.04 -23.11
CA PHE A 141 10.62 0.78 -22.91
C PHE A 141 11.52 1.54 -23.90
N GLU A 142 11.08 1.73 -25.15
CA GLU A 142 11.82 2.59 -26.09
C GLU A 142 11.66 4.08 -25.73
N GLU A 143 10.51 4.52 -25.19
CA GLU A 143 10.37 5.86 -24.60
C GLU A 143 11.28 6.05 -23.38
N MET A 144 11.39 5.06 -22.48
CA MET A 144 12.37 5.05 -21.38
C MET A 144 13.81 5.22 -21.88
N LYS A 145 14.16 4.66 -23.05
CA LYS A 145 15.47 4.81 -23.69
C LYS A 145 15.66 6.21 -24.30
N VAL A 146 14.63 6.83 -24.85
CA VAL A 146 14.68 8.24 -25.28
C VAL A 146 14.82 9.18 -24.07
N GLY A 147 14.09 8.92 -22.98
CA GLY A 147 14.18 9.69 -21.75
C GLY A 147 15.54 9.56 -21.06
N MET A 148 16.10 8.34 -20.99
CA MET A 148 17.44 8.13 -20.44
C MET A 148 18.53 8.80 -21.29
N ALA A 149 18.31 9.02 -22.60
CA ALA A 149 19.25 9.78 -23.43
C ALA A 149 19.30 11.28 -23.07
N LYS A 150 18.22 11.81 -22.45
CA LYS A 150 18.16 13.16 -21.87
C LYS A 150 18.80 13.23 -20.45
N VAL A 151 19.18 12.10 -19.85
CA VAL A 151 19.78 12.05 -18.51
C VAL A 151 21.31 12.16 -18.61
N GLU A 152 21.85 13.35 -18.32
CA GLU A 152 23.29 13.64 -18.36
C GLU A 152 24.09 13.24 -17.10
N ASP A 153 23.43 12.96 -15.96
CA ASP A 153 24.13 12.50 -14.75
C ASP A 153 24.64 11.06 -14.94
N VAL A 154 25.93 10.86 -14.64
CA VAL A 154 26.61 9.56 -14.73
C VAL A 154 26.47 8.75 -13.45
N ASP A 155 26.11 9.38 -12.35
CA ASP A 155 25.99 8.79 -11.02
C ASP A 155 24.52 8.55 -10.64
N VAL A 156 23.72 8.07 -11.60
CA VAL A 156 22.38 7.49 -11.37
C VAL A 156 22.29 6.06 -11.90
N ASN A 157 21.38 5.27 -11.30
CA ASN A 157 21.04 3.92 -11.77
C ASN A 157 19.58 3.88 -12.23
N PHE A 158 19.36 3.55 -13.49
CA PHE A 158 18.02 3.33 -14.04
C PHE A 158 17.85 1.86 -14.45
N LEU A 159 16.98 1.16 -13.72
CA LEU A 159 16.69 -0.25 -13.92
C LEU A 159 15.27 -0.43 -14.41
N VAL A 160 15.08 -1.37 -15.33
CA VAL A 160 13.76 -1.75 -15.85
C VAL A 160 13.60 -3.27 -15.74
N TYR A 161 12.59 -3.72 -15.01
CA TYR A 161 12.11 -5.09 -15.05
C TYR A 161 10.93 -5.19 -16.00
N ILE A 162 11.00 -6.08 -17.00
CA ILE A 162 9.89 -6.36 -17.92
C ILE A 162 9.59 -7.85 -17.91
N ASP A 163 8.32 -8.17 -17.65
CA ASP A 163 7.68 -9.38 -18.12
C ASP A 163 6.53 -9.04 -19.07
N LYS A 164 6.43 -9.78 -20.16
CA LYS A 164 5.42 -9.66 -21.23
C LYS A 164 5.11 -11.03 -21.83
N GLY A 165 5.21 -12.06 -20.98
CA GLY A 165 5.16 -13.46 -21.35
C GLY A 165 6.52 -14.04 -21.76
N GLY A 166 6.86 -15.19 -21.15
CA GLY A 166 7.88 -16.11 -21.63
C GLY A 166 9.23 -16.06 -20.91
N SER A 167 9.99 -14.97 -21.05
CA SER A 167 11.37 -14.86 -20.54
C SER A 167 11.63 -13.46 -19.99
N PRO A 168 11.18 -13.14 -18.76
CA PRO A 168 11.34 -11.83 -18.16
C PRO A 168 12.81 -11.41 -18.04
N GLN A 169 13.05 -10.11 -18.02
CA GLN A 169 14.41 -9.55 -17.89
C GLN A 169 14.43 -8.35 -16.94
N LEU A 170 15.51 -8.24 -16.17
CA LEU A 170 15.94 -7.01 -15.50
C LEU A 170 17.08 -6.42 -16.33
N LEU A 171 16.91 -5.19 -16.78
CA LEU A 171 17.86 -4.43 -17.60
C LEU A 171 18.32 -3.18 -16.86
N GLU A 172 19.55 -2.76 -17.15
CA GLU A 172 20.15 -1.50 -16.75
C GLU A 172 20.25 -0.63 -18.01
N LEU A 173 19.69 0.58 -17.95
CA LEU A 173 19.78 1.59 -19.00
C LEU A 173 20.72 2.69 -18.52
N LYS A 174 21.83 2.92 -19.22
CA LYS A 174 22.81 3.96 -18.85
C LYS A 174 23.16 4.84 -20.04
N ASN A 175 23.18 6.16 -19.82
CA ASN A 175 23.65 7.10 -20.84
C ASN A 175 25.18 7.15 -20.84
N GLU A 176 25.81 6.61 -21.89
CA GLU A 176 27.26 6.70 -22.11
C GLU A 176 27.54 7.76 -23.17
N ASN A 177 27.71 9.02 -22.74
CA ASN A 177 28.06 10.18 -23.57
C ASN A 177 27.04 10.47 -24.70
N GLY A 178 25.75 10.43 -24.39
CA GLY A 178 24.65 10.67 -25.36
C GLY A 178 24.23 9.42 -26.15
N THR A 179 24.70 8.24 -25.76
CA THR A 179 24.26 6.94 -26.29
C THR A 179 23.75 6.09 -25.14
N VAL A 180 22.48 5.70 -25.14
CA VAL A 180 21.95 4.79 -24.11
C VAL A 180 22.39 3.37 -24.39
N VAL A 181 23.14 2.81 -23.46
CA VAL A 181 23.56 1.42 -23.42
C VAL A 181 22.54 0.61 -22.63
N GLU A 182 22.08 -0.47 -23.23
CA GLU A 182 21.18 -1.45 -22.63
C GLU A 182 22.00 -2.66 -22.16
N LYS A 183 21.99 -2.94 -20.86
CA LYS A 183 22.71 -4.06 -20.25
C LYS A 183 21.73 -4.99 -19.54
N VAL A 184 21.66 -6.25 -19.97
CA VAL A 184 20.91 -7.29 -19.26
C VAL A 184 21.60 -7.58 -17.93
N VAL A 185 20.94 -7.24 -16.81
CA VAL A 185 21.39 -7.54 -15.45
C VAL A 185 21.07 -8.99 -15.11
N LYS A 186 19.86 -9.43 -15.44
CA LYS A 186 19.39 -10.80 -15.19
C LYS A 186 18.28 -11.18 -16.16
N THR A 187 18.35 -12.38 -16.73
CA THR A 187 17.24 -13.02 -17.44
C THR A 187 16.62 -14.07 -16.52
N TYR A 188 15.30 -14.15 -16.53
CA TYR A 188 14.51 -15.04 -15.69
C TYR A 188 13.77 -16.09 -16.53
N SER A 189 13.36 -17.19 -15.90
CA SER A 189 12.32 -18.06 -16.47
C SER A 189 10.95 -17.38 -16.38
N SER A 190 10.02 -17.79 -17.25
CA SER A 190 8.57 -17.63 -17.04
C SER A 190 8.22 -17.96 -15.59
N ARG A 191 7.33 -17.14 -15.01
CA ARG A 191 7.09 -17.00 -13.58
C ARG A 191 5.72 -16.37 -13.33
N ASN A 192 5.44 -16.04 -12.07
CA ASN A 192 4.35 -15.14 -11.71
C ASN A 192 4.93 -13.74 -11.44
N SER A 193 4.78 -12.79 -12.36
CA SER A 193 5.33 -11.43 -12.21
C SER A 193 4.54 -10.53 -11.24
N VAL A 194 3.55 -11.10 -10.55
CA VAL A 194 2.81 -10.46 -9.45
C VAL A 194 2.84 -11.30 -8.16
N GLY A 195 3.84 -12.19 -8.02
CA GLY A 195 4.06 -13.01 -6.82
C GLY A 195 5.06 -12.39 -5.84
N VAL A 196 4.78 -12.47 -4.53
CA VAL A 196 5.65 -11.94 -3.46
C VAL A 196 7.11 -12.37 -3.63
N SER A 197 7.36 -13.68 -3.72
CA SER A 197 8.70 -14.23 -3.84
C SER A 197 9.40 -13.84 -5.15
N GLU A 198 8.67 -13.83 -6.26
CA GLU A 198 9.19 -13.42 -7.56
C GLU A 198 9.53 -11.93 -7.63
N THR A 199 8.73 -11.07 -7.01
CA THR A 199 9.00 -9.62 -6.94
C THR A 199 10.11 -9.31 -5.95
N GLN A 200 10.15 -9.96 -4.79
CA GLN A 200 11.29 -9.90 -3.85
C GLN A 200 12.61 -10.36 -4.52
N GLU A 201 12.59 -11.34 -5.43
CA GLU A 201 13.79 -11.74 -6.19
C GLU A 201 14.31 -10.61 -7.11
N VAL A 202 13.41 -9.82 -7.70
CA VAL A 202 13.76 -8.65 -8.53
C VAL A 202 14.22 -7.49 -7.67
N PHE A 203 13.51 -7.19 -6.58
CA PHE A 203 13.83 -6.12 -5.64
C PHE A 203 15.20 -6.37 -4.98
N ALA A 204 15.52 -7.63 -4.63
CA ALA A 204 16.85 -7.99 -4.13
C ALA A 204 17.95 -7.85 -5.20
N ALA A 205 17.65 -8.11 -6.48
CA ALA A 205 18.61 -7.93 -7.58
C ALA A 205 18.94 -6.46 -7.88
N VAL A 206 18.07 -5.53 -7.48
CA VAL A 206 18.27 -4.07 -7.54
C VAL A 206 18.75 -3.52 -6.19
N PHE A 207 17.88 -3.44 -5.19
CA PHE A 207 18.11 -2.64 -3.98
C PHE A 207 19.02 -3.31 -2.94
N SER A 208 19.15 -4.64 -2.96
CA SER A 208 20.15 -5.36 -2.15
C SER A 208 21.50 -5.56 -2.87
N ASN A 209 21.64 -5.04 -4.09
CA ASN A 209 22.84 -5.20 -4.92
C ASN A 209 23.76 -3.98 -4.78
N THR A 210 25.02 -4.20 -4.36
CA THR A 210 26.03 -3.15 -4.13
C THR A 210 26.54 -2.46 -5.40
N GLN A 211 26.05 -2.82 -6.60
CA GLN A 211 26.17 -1.99 -7.79
C GLN A 211 25.18 -0.81 -7.77
N TYR A 212 23.97 -0.99 -7.25
CA TYR A 212 22.83 -0.06 -7.39
C TYR A 212 22.39 0.58 -6.06
N GLN A 213 23.28 0.62 -5.06
CA GLN A 213 23.03 1.38 -3.84
C GLN A 213 23.26 2.88 -4.10
N ALA A 214 22.27 3.69 -3.75
CA ALA A 214 22.22 5.12 -3.95
C ALA A 214 21.73 5.85 -2.68
N ASP A 215 21.91 7.18 -2.64
CA ASP A 215 21.42 8.03 -1.55
C ASP A 215 19.89 8.02 -1.44
N SER A 216 19.20 7.83 -2.57
CA SER A 216 17.75 7.88 -2.71
C SER A 216 17.19 6.79 -3.65
N TYR A 217 15.89 6.49 -3.55
CA TYR A 217 15.27 5.38 -4.30
C TYR A 217 13.89 5.76 -4.87
N GLY A 218 13.65 5.39 -6.12
CA GLY A 218 12.35 5.57 -6.78
C GLY A 218 11.79 4.25 -7.32
N LEU A 219 10.47 4.12 -7.32
CA LEU A 219 9.76 2.99 -7.91
C LEU A 219 8.64 3.47 -8.84
N VAL A 220 8.57 2.88 -10.03
CA VAL A 220 7.39 2.96 -10.89
C VAL A 220 6.82 1.55 -11.02
N TYR A 221 5.55 1.37 -10.67
CA TYR A 221 4.82 0.11 -10.86
C TYR A 221 3.85 0.28 -12.03
N TRP A 222 4.10 -0.44 -13.12
CA TRP A 222 3.32 -0.40 -14.36
C TRP A 222 2.54 -1.70 -14.51
N SER A 223 1.21 -1.61 -14.59
CA SER A 223 0.30 -2.74 -14.90
C SER A 223 -1.17 -2.30 -14.90
N HIS A 224 -2.10 -3.26 -14.87
CA HIS A 224 -3.46 -3.02 -14.37
C HIS A 224 -3.46 -2.68 -12.87
N GLY A 225 -4.52 -2.02 -12.42
CA GLY A 225 -4.79 -1.77 -10.99
C GLY A 225 -6.28 -1.59 -10.72
N ASP A 226 -6.69 -1.82 -9.47
CA ASP A 226 -8.04 -1.53 -8.95
C ASP A 226 -7.93 -1.11 -7.48
N GLY A 227 -7.00 -0.18 -7.23
CA GLY A 227 -6.81 0.52 -5.97
C GLY A 227 -6.77 -0.40 -4.74
N TRP A 228 -7.81 -0.31 -3.91
CA TRP A 228 -7.90 -1.03 -2.64
C TRP A 228 -8.82 -2.28 -2.71
N LEU A 229 -9.47 -2.58 -3.84
CA LEU A 229 -10.38 -3.73 -3.93
C LEU A 229 -9.60 -5.06 -3.84
N PRO A 230 -10.04 -6.11 -3.10
CA PRO A 230 -9.25 -7.32 -2.96
C PRO A 230 -9.42 -8.35 -4.09
N TYR A 231 -8.36 -9.15 -4.35
CA TYR A 231 -8.41 -10.26 -5.32
C TYR A 231 -7.95 -11.61 -4.72
N PRO A 232 -8.78 -12.68 -4.84
CA PRO A 232 -10.18 -12.68 -5.27
C PRO A 232 -11.08 -11.97 -4.25
N LEU A 233 -12.21 -11.43 -4.71
CA LEU A 233 -13.15 -10.72 -3.84
C LEU A 233 -13.66 -11.64 -2.70
N GLY A 234 -13.37 -11.26 -1.46
CA GLY A 234 -13.61 -12.09 -0.26
C GLY A 234 -12.33 -12.52 0.46
N ALA A 235 -11.15 -12.26 -0.11
CA ALA A 235 -9.89 -12.16 0.64
C ALA A 235 -9.77 -10.78 1.34
N ASN A 236 -8.91 -10.69 2.36
CA ASN A 236 -8.70 -9.47 3.16
C ASN A 236 -7.70 -8.48 2.52
N THR A 237 -7.44 -8.62 1.21
CA THR A 237 -6.18 -8.22 0.59
C THR A 237 -6.43 -7.51 -0.75
N ARG A 238 -6.44 -6.16 -0.75
CA ARG A 238 -6.53 -5.18 -1.88
C ARG A 238 -5.67 -5.54 -3.11
N TRP A 239 -5.82 -5.06 -4.38
CA TRP A 239 -4.91 -5.45 -5.51
C TRP A 239 -4.37 -4.39 -6.51
N VAL A 240 -3.13 -4.60 -6.97
CA VAL A 240 -2.42 -3.98 -8.13
C VAL A 240 -1.70 -5.06 -8.96
N GLY A 241 -1.39 -4.82 -10.24
CA GLY A 241 -0.70 -5.80 -11.07
C GLY A 241 -1.60 -6.90 -11.64
N GLN A 242 -1.30 -7.38 -12.84
CA GLN A 242 -1.88 -8.63 -13.35
C GLN A 242 -0.87 -9.51 -14.10
N ASP A 243 -0.92 -10.82 -13.85
CA ASP A 243 -0.27 -11.88 -14.61
C ASP A 243 -1.37 -12.89 -15.04
N ILE A 244 -1.40 -13.27 -16.31
CA ILE A 244 -2.34 -14.29 -16.83
C ILE A 244 -1.63 -15.52 -17.40
N GLY A 245 -0.29 -15.55 -17.40
CA GLY A 245 0.53 -16.57 -18.05
C GLY A 245 0.35 -17.97 -17.45
N ASN A 246 -0.09 -18.05 -16.20
CA ASN A 246 -0.51 -19.29 -15.55
C ASN A 246 -1.69 -19.04 -14.60
N GLY A 247 -2.84 -18.65 -15.19
CA GLY A 247 -4.07 -18.24 -14.50
C GLY A 247 -4.06 -16.75 -14.12
N ASP A 248 -5.24 -16.14 -13.99
CA ASP A 248 -5.43 -14.73 -13.59
C ASP A 248 -4.99 -14.53 -12.13
N LYS A 249 -3.84 -13.89 -11.94
CA LYS A 249 -3.22 -13.52 -10.68
C LYS A 249 -3.00 -12.03 -10.63
N ARG A 250 -3.04 -11.48 -9.42
CA ARG A 250 -2.91 -10.05 -9.13
C ARG A 250 -2.18 -9.92 -7.80
N MET A 251 -1.29 -8.93 -7.65
CA MET A 251 -0.53 -8.73 -6.41
C MET A 251 -1.38 -7.93 -5.45
N ASN A 252 -1.57 -8.44 -4.24
CA ASN A 252 -2.37 -7.70 -3.30
C ASN A 252 -1.57 -6.56 -2.62
N ILE A 253 -2.16 -5.44 -2.20
CA ILE A 253 -1.41 -4.33 -1.58
C ILE A 253 -0.80 -4.75 -0.24
N SER A 254 -1.41 -5.70 0.48
CA SER A 254 -0.79 -6.35 1.64
C SER A 254 0.43 -7.20 1.26
N GLU A 255 0.38 -7.88 0.11
CA GLU A 255 1.51 -8.62 -0.47
C GLU A 255 2.59 -7.65 -1.02
N PHE A 256 2.19 -6.47 -1.49
CA PHE A 256 3.08 -5.39 -1.89
C PHE A 256 3.76 -4.73 -0.67
N VAL A 257 3.05 -4.58 0.45
CA VAL A 257 3.65 -4.22 1.75
C VAL A 257 4.67 -5.27 2.20
N GLU A 258 4.36 -6.57 2.09
CA GLU A 258 5.33 -7.66 2.37
C GLU A 258 6.57 -7.62 1.45
N ILE A 259 6.42 -7.14 0.20
CA ILE A 259 7.56 -6.86 -0.69
C ILE A 259 8.34 -5.63 -0.22
N LEU A 260 7.67 -4.51 0.06
CA LEU A 260 8.27 -3.24 0.49
C LEU A 260 8.96 -3.34 1.86
N GLU A 261 8.51 -4.26 2.72
CA GLU A 261 9.18 -4.65 3.96
C GLU A 261 10.61 -5.20 3.78
N THR A 262 10.97 -5.59 2.55
CA THR A 262 12.32 -6.05 2.16
C THR A 262 13.12 -4.99 1.37
N ALA A 263 12.51 -3.84 1.09
CA ALA A 263 13.04 -2.76 0.27
C ALA A 263 13.65 -1.61 1.11
N PRO A 264 14.38 -0.68 0.48
CA PRO A 264 14.59 0.66 1.03
C PRO A 264 13.25 1.40 1.20
N HIS A 265 13.28 2.58 1.83
CA HIS A 265 12.17 3.53 1.73
C HIS A 265 12.37 4.32 0.42
N PHE A 266 11.27 4.72 -0.24
CA PHE A 266 11.28 5.35 -1.55
C PHE A 266 10.89 6.83 -1.49
N ASP A 267 11.64 7.69 -2.13
CA ASP A 267 11.27 9.09 -2.40
C ASP A 267 9.92 9.19 -3.13
N PHE A 268 9.60 8.20 -3.95
CA PHE A 268 8.29 8.08 -4.61
C PHE A 268 7.97 6.64 -5.01
N ILE A 269 6.68 6.30 -4.94
CA ILE A 269 6.06 5.21 -5.70
C ILE A 269 5.06 5.82 -6.69
N LEU A 270 5.38 5.75 -7.99
CA LEU A 270 4.44 6.04 -9.07
C LEU A 270 3.69 4.77 -9.46
N PHE A 271 2.37 4.84 -9.51
CA PHE A 271 1.52 3.84 -10.10
C PHE A 271 1.08 4.27 -11.51
N ASP A 272 1.69 3.65 -12.51
CA ASP A 272 1.18 3.67 -13.88
C ASP A 272 0.14 2.54 -14.02
N ALA A 273 -0.94 2.70 -13.25
CA ALA A 273 -2.03 1.74 -13.09
C ALA A 273 -3.33 2.45 -12.63
N CYS A 274 -4.49 1.90 -13.01
CA CYS A 274 -5.80 2.50 -12.72
C CYS A 274 -6.16 2.51 -11.22
N PHE A 275 -6.89 3.55 -10.80
CA PHE A 275 -7.50 3.71 -9.46
C PHE A 275 -6.55 3.69 -8.25
N MET A 276 -5.22 3.70 -8.47
CA MET A 276 -4.25 3.54 -7.39
C MET A 276 -4.15 4.75 -6.45
N GLN A 277 -4.64 5.93 -6.86
CA GLN A 277 -4.70 7.12 -6.00
C GLN A 277 -5.92 7.13 -5.06
N SER A 278 -6.09 6.02 -4.32
CA SER A 278 -7.05 5.91 -3.22
C SER A 278 -6.34 6.19 -1.89
N VAL A 279 -7.03 6.85 -0.96
CA VAL A 279 -6.49 7.09 0.39
C VAL A 279 -6.22 5.78 1.13
N GLU A 280 -7.05 4.76 0.89
CA GLU A 280 -6.87 3.41 1.42
C GLU A 280 -5.62 2.71 0.86
N VAL A 281 -5.11 3.08 -0.33
CA VAL A 281 -3.83 2.59 -0.84
C VAL A 281 -2.69 3.39 -0.21
N ALA A 282 -2.72 4.72 -0.36
CA ALA A 282 -1.63 5.59 0.10
C ALA A 282 -1.36 5.49 1.61
N TYR A 283 -2.40 5.24 2.42
CA TYR A 283 -2.25 5.09 3.86
C TYR A 283 -1.51 3.82 4.28
N GLU A 284 -1.59 2.71 3.54
CA GLU A 284 -0.85 1.46 3.85
C GLU A 284 0.62 1.54 3.42
N LEU A 285 0.89 2.33 2.38
CA LEU A 285 2.23 2.50 1.80
C LEU A 285 3.05 3.58 2.51
N ARG A 286 2.44 4.34 3.44
CA ARG A 286 3.01 5.55 4.06
C ARG A 286 4.37 5.34 4.73
N ASP A 287 4.61 4.18 5.32
CA ASP A 287 5.83 3.88 6.06
C ASP A 287 6.98 3.46 5.11
N TYR A 288 6.67 3.28 3.81
CA TYR A 288 7.55 2.77 2.76
C TYR A 288 7.87 3.79 1.65
N THR A 289 7.12 4.89 1.53
CA THR A 289 7.43 5.97 0.60
C THR A 289 6.97 7.35 1.10
N ASP A 290 7.72 8.40 0.75
CA ASP A 290 7.37 9.81 1.03
C ASP A 290 6.17 10.28 0.17
N TYR A 291 6.02 9.74 -1.04
CA TYR A 291 4.98 10.15 -2.00
C TYR A 291 4.37 8.96 -2.75
N CYS A 292 3.03 8.90 -2.78
CA CYS A 292 2.29 8.09 -3.74
C CYS A 292 1.81 8.97 -4.90
N ILE A 293 2.08 8.53 -6.14
CA ILE A 293 1.73 9.25 -7.37
C ILE A 293 0.85 8.35 -8.25
N GLY A 294 -0.22 8.89 -8.85
CA GLY A 294 -1.13 8.12 -9.69
C GLY A 294 -2.47 8.80 -9.99
N SER A 295 -3.39 8.05 -10.61
CA SER A 295 -4.75 8.50 -10.95
C SER A 295 -5.80 7.94 -9.96
N PRO A 296 -6.80 8.74 -9.54
CA PRO A 296 -7.93 8.25 -8.75
C PRO A 296 -8.98 7.52 -9.61
N THR A 297 -8.81 7.53 -10.94
CA THR A 297 -9.69 6.89 -11.94
C THR A 297 -8.85 6.02 -12.89
N GLU A 298 -9.39 5.65 -14.05
CA GLU A 298 -8.62 5.00 -15.12
C GLU A 298 -7.41 5.86 -15.55
N ILE A 299 -6.33 5.21 -15.99
CA ILE A 299 -5.21 5.88 -16.69
C ILE A 299 -5.37 5.71 -18.21
N PRO A 300 -4.71 6.56 -19.02
CA PRO A 300 -4.60 6.35 -20.47
C PRO A 300 -4.02 4.98 -20.81
N GLY A 301 -4.54 4.34 -21.85
CA GLY A 301 -4.03 3.05 -22.34
C GLY A 301 -2.51 3.02 -22.62
N PRO A 302 -1.88 4.09 -23.14
CA PRO A 302 -0.43 4.17 -23.36
C PRO A 302 0.42 4.49 -22.12
N GLY A 303 -0.12 4.48 -20.90
CA GLY A 303 0.64 4.75 -19.68
C GLY A 303 1.27 6.16 -19.61
N ALA A 304 2.38 6.30 -18.88
CA ALA A 304 3.18 7.52 -18.85
C ALA A 304 3.97 7.72 -20.16
N SER A 305 4.18 8.97 -20.59
CA SER A 305 5.17 9.26 -21.63
C SER A 305 6.58 9.22 -21.04
N TYR A 306 7.23 8.05 -21.13
CA TYR A 306 8.46 7.78 -20.38
C TYR A 306 9.65 8.62 -20.86
N ASP A 307 9.58 9.20 -22.05
CA ASP A 307 10.65 10.05 -22.56
C ASP A 307 10.75 11.39 -21.83
N GLU A 308 9.65 11.92 -21.30
CA GLU A 308 9.66 13.08 -20.37
C GLU A 308 9.66 12.66 -18.90
N LEU A 309 9.10 11.50 -18.56
CA LEU A 309 9.06 11.00 -17.18
C LEU A 309 10.45 10.67 -16.61
N VAL A 310 11.31 10.02 -17.40
CA VAL A 310 12.62 9.52 -16.92
C VAL A 310 13.53 10.66 -16.43
N PRO A 311 13.70 11.79 -17.13
CA PRO A 311 14.42 12.95 -16.60
C PRO A 311 13.84 13.50 -15.28
N ALA A 312 12.50 13.57 -15.16
CA ALA A 312 11.84 14.09 -13.96
C ALA A 312 12.12 13.24 -12.71
N MET A 313 12.32 11.92 -12.87
CA MET A 313 12.68 11.01 -11.77
C MET A 313 14.08 11.28 -11.18
N PHE A 314 15.00 11.87 -11.94
CA PHE A 314 16.40 12.05 -11.53
C PHE A 314 16.82 13.49 -11.21
N PHE A 315 16.17 14.52 -11.78
CA PHE A 315 16.71 15.89 -11.77
C PHE A 315 16.05 16.92 -10.83
N SER A 316 15.13 16.51 -9.97
CA SER A 316 14.42 17.45 -9.10
C SER A 316 14.51 17.11 -7.61
N GLU A 317 14.65 18.15 -6.79
CA GLU A 317 14.47 18.12 -5.32
C GLU A 317 12.99 17.85 -4.94
N ASP A 318 12.05 18.13 -5.85
CA ASP A 318 10.61 17.83 -5.72
C ASP A 318 10.17 16.86 -6.83
N ALA A 319 10.93 15.76 -6.96
CA ALA A 319 10.75 14.77 -8.02
C ALA A 319 9.31 14.27 -8.17
N ALA A 320 8.59 14.04 -7.07
CA ALA A 320 7.21 13.58 -7.11
C ALA A 320 6.26 14.54 -7.84
N VAL A 321 6.45 15.85 -7.66
CA VAL A 321 5.66 16.89 -8.33
C VAL A 321 6.05 17.04 -9.80
N ASP A 322 7.34 16.92 -10.14
CA ASP A 322 7.79 17.00 -11.54
C ASP A 322 7.47 15.73 -12.35
N ILE A 323 7.50 14.55 -11.73
CA ILE A 323 6.98 13.28 -12.29
C ILE A 323 5.50 13.44 -12.64
N ALA A 324 4.69 14.03 -11.75
CA ALA A 324 3.27 14.24 -12.00
C ALA A 324 3.02 15.25 -13.15
N LYS A 325 3.82 16.30 -13.29
CA LYS A 325 3.78 17.20 -14.45
C LYS A 325 4.15 16.46 -15.74
N ALA A 326 5.25 15.71 -15.73
CA ALA A 326 5.72 14.95 -16.88
C ALA A 326 4.73 13.87 -17.34
N TYR A 327 3.96 13.29 -16.42
CA TYR A 327 2.82 12.43 -16.75
C TYR A 327 1.68 13.21 -17.42
N TYR A 328 1.31 14.37 -16.85
CA TYR A 328 0.12 15.11 -17.27
C TYR A 328 0.28 15.91 -18.58
N GLU A 329 1.37 16.66 -18.71
CA GLU A 329 1.54 17.65 -19.79
C GLU A 329 1.45 17.04 -21.21
N PRO A 330 2.02 15.85 -21.49
CA PRO A 330 1.87 15.17 -22.79
C PRO A 330 0.43 14.79 -23.14
N TYR A 331 -0.45 14.58 -22.15
CA TYR A 331 -1.88 14.33 -22.36
C TYR A 331 -2.69 15.61 -22.45
N ALA A 332 -2.37 16.62 -21.63
CA ALA A 332 -2.97 17.95 -21.71
C ALA A 332 -2.73 18.61 -23.09
N ALA A 333 -1.53 18.44 -23.66
CA ALA A 333 -1.17 18.94 -24.98
C ALA A 333 -1.91 18.23 -26.15
N LYS A 334 -2.48 17.04 -25.90
CA LYS A 334 -3.25 16.25 -26.88
C LYS A 334 -4.77 16.33 -26.65
N TYR A 335 -5.24 16.96 -25.57
CA TYR A 335 -6.64 16.97 -25.17
C TYR A 335 -7.55 17.68 -26.21
N ASP A 336 -8.55 16.95 -26.69
CA ASP A 336 -9.57 17.43 -27.64
C ASP A 336 -10.90 16.70 -27.37
N GLU A 337 -11.35 16.68 -26.11
CA GLU A 337 -12.65 16.10 -25.68
C GLU A 337 -12.91 14.65 -26.18
N GLY A 338 -11.86 13.84 -26.39
CA GLY A 338 -11.95 12.50 -26.95
C GLY A 338 -12.16 12.41 -28.48
N ASN A 339 -12.13 13.53 -29.20
CA ASN A 339 -12.21 13.56 -30.67
C ASN A 339 -11.05 12.75 -31.28
N GLY A 340 -11.36 11.71 -32.05
CA GLY A 340 -10.34 10.86 -32.67
C GLY A 340 -9.44 10.10 -31.67
N ILE A 341 -9.92 9.85 -30.45
CA ILE A 341 -9.19 9.11 -29.41
C ILE A 341 -8.77 7.72 -29.90
N SER A 342 -7.51 7.37 -29.66
CA SER A 342 -6.95 6.04 -29.89
C SER A 342 -5.66 5.83 -29.10
N ASN A 343 -5.19 4.59 -29.04
CA ASN A 343 -3.93 4.21 -28.36
C ASN A 343 -2.67 4.88 -28.95
N THR A 344 -2.74 5.54 -30.11
CA THR A 344 -1.64 6.32 -30.70
C THR A 344 -1.95 7.82 -30.83
N ASN A 345 -3.15 8.25 -30.39
CA ASN A 345 -3.61 9.63 -30.38
C ASN A 345 -4.61 9.81 -29.23
N TRP A 346 -4.11 9.92 -27.99
CA TRP A 346 -4.97 9.96 -26.81
C TRP A 346 -5.47 11.38 -26.53
N THR A 347 -6.60 11.74 -27.14
CA THR A 347 -7.29 13.02 -26.96
C THR A 347 -8.27 13.03 -25.78
N GLY A 348 -8.37 11.90 -25.05
CA GLY A 348 -9.31 11.68 -23.95
C GLY A 348 -8.89 12.24 -22.60
N GLY A 349 -7.77 12.95 -22.51
CA GLY A 349 -7.29 13.55 -21.26
C GLY A 349 -6.72 12.55 -20.25
N ALA A 350 -6.30 13.08 -19.11
CA ALA A 350 -5.67 12.36 -18.00
C ALA A 350 -5.79 13.14 -16.68
N SER A 351 -5.56 12.46 -15.56
CA SER A 351 -5.48 13.07 -14.23
C SER A 351 -4.42 12.40 -13.36
N VAL A 352 -3.71 13.19 -12.54
CA VAL A 352 -2.65 12.68 -11.67
C VAL A 352 -2.52 13.52 -10.41
N CYS A 353 -2.34 12.86 -9.28
CA CYS A 353 -1.99 13.45 -8.00
C CYS A 353 -0.57 13.00 -7.61
N ALA A 354 0.18 13.86 -6.93
CA ALA A 354 1.30 13.49 -6.07
C ALA A 354 0.90 13.79 -4.62
N LEU A 355 0.80 12.74 -3.81
CA LEU A 355 0.29 12.78 -2.43
C LEU A 355 1.40 12.40 -1.45
N ARG A 356 1.77 13.35 -0.58
CA ARG A 356 2.67 13.13 0.56
C ARG A 356 2.01 12.16 1.54
N THR A 357 2.78 11.22 2.05
CA THR A 357 2.29 10.17 2.95
C THR A 357 2.32 10.56 4.43
N GLU A 358 3.34 11.31 4.87
CA GLU A 358 3.52 11.74 6.26
C GLU A 358 2.29 12.48 6.84
N PRO A 359 1.65 13.45 6.14
CA PRO A 359 0.48 14.15 6.66
C PRO A 359 -0.78 13.28 6.78
N LEU A 360 -0.78 12.06 6.22
CA LEU A 360 -1.96 11.18 6.24
C LEU A 360 -2.25 10.62 7.64
N VAL A 361 -1.25 10.53 8.51
CA VAL A 361 -1.42 10.10 9.91
C VAL A 361 -2.25 11.13 10.68
N ASP A 362 -1.87 12.40 10.61
CA ASP A 362 -2.65 13.51 11.21
C ASP A 362 -4.02 13.66 10.54
N LEU A 363 -4.12 13.43 9.23
CA LEU A 363 -5.40 13.42 8.51
C LEU A 363 -6.35 12.34 9.04
N ALA A 364 -5.87 11.11 9.28
CA ALA A 364 -6.65 10.04 9.89
C ALA A 364 -7.08 10.40 11.32
N VAL A 365 -6.13 10.84 12.16
CA VAL A 365 -6.37 11.22 13.56
C VAL A 365 -7.39 12.36 13.67
N PHE A 366 -7.34 13.35 12.77
CA PHE A 366 -8.31 14.45 12.76
C PHE A 366 -9.68 14.00 12.19
N THR A 367 -9.70 13.16 11.16
CA THR A 367 -10.94 12.55 10.63
C THR A 367 -11.72 11.86 11.75
N LYS A 368 -11.06 11.01 12.55
CA LYS A 368 -11.66 10.27 13.68
C LYS A 368 -12.37 11.16 14.70
N GLN A 369 -11.83 12.36 14.93
CA GLN A 369 -12.40 13.34 15.84
C GLN A 369 -13.71 13.94 15.29
N ILE A 370 -13.72 14.34 14.02
CA ILE A 370 -14.80 15.12 13.40
C ILE A 370 -15.94 14.32 12.77
N LEU A 371 -15.78 12.99 12.57
CA LEU A 371 -16.85 12.15 12.02
C LEU A 371 -18.17 12.30 12.82
N PRO A 372 -19.35 12.31 12.15
CA PRO A 372 -20.65 12.35 12.83
C PRO A 372 -20.97 11.00 13.52
N GLY A 373 -22.17 10.85 14.08
CA GLY A 373 -22.63 9.60 14.69
C GLY A 373 -23.30 8.60 13.73
N THR A 374 -23.79 9.07 12.57
CA THR A 374 -24.45 8.27 11.52
C THR A 374 -24.46 9.06 10.22
N VAL A 375 -24.46 8.39 9.07
CA VAL A 375 -24.58 9.02 7.73
C VAL A 375 -25.55 8.22 6.83
N ASP A 376 -26.03 8.85 5.75
CA ASP A 376 -26.84 8.18 4.71
C ASP A 376 -25.95 7.81 3.52
N ASN A 377 -25.48 6.56 3.48
CA ASN A 377 -24.63 6.06 2.41
C ASN A 377 -25.30 6.07 1.03
N ALA A 378 -26.65 5.92 0.97
CA ALA A 378 -27.38 5.98 -0.30
C ALA A 378 -27.42 7.41 -0.85
N SER A 379 -27.55 8.40 0.03
CA SER A 379 -27.41 9.80 -0.37
C SER A 379 -25.97 10.16 -0.73
N LEU A 380 -24.98 9.66 0.01
CA LEU A 380 -23.55 9.91 -0.28
C LEU A 380 -23.13 9.30 -1.63
N ARG A 381 -23.31 7.99 -1.87
CA ARG A 381 -22.94 7.32 -3.13
C ARG A 381 -23.64 7.89 -4.37
N LYS A 382 -24.72 8.66 -4.18
CA LYS A 382 -25.47 9.37 -5.24
C LYS A 382 -24.96 10.81 -5.49
N SER A 383 -24.33 11.43 -4.51
CA SER A 383 -24.07 12.89 -4.50
C SER A 383 -22.59 13.26 -4.45
N VAL A 384 -21.74 12.42 -3.86
CA VAL A 384 -20.29 12.54 -3.97
C VAL A 384 -19.88 12.12 -5.38
N PHE A 385 -18.89 12.79 -5.98
CA PHE A 385 -18.37 12.40 -7.28
C PHE A 385 -17.74 11.01 -7.21
N ASP A 386 -18.10 10.13 -8.14
CA ASP A 386 -17.58 8.77 -8.25
C ASP A 386 -16.61 8.69 -9.44
N TYR A 387 -15.35 8.39 -9.20
CA TYR A 387 -14.33 8.15 -10.22
C TYR A 387 -14.50 6.80 -10.95
N ASP A 388 -15.27 5.86 -10.38
CA ASP A 388 -15.55 4.57 -11.00
C ASP A 388 -16.72 4.68 -11.99
N LYS A 389 -16.44 4.45 -13.28
CA LYS A 389 -17.43 4.51 -14.36
C LYS A 389 -17.88 3.12 -14.85
N ARG A 390 -17.55 2.05 -14.10
CA ARG A 390 -18.12 0.72 -14.31
C ARG A 390 -19.63 0.74 -14.07
N ARG A 391 -20.33 -0.26 -14.62
CA ARG A 391 -21.76 -0.45 -14.38
C ARG A 391 -21.96 -1.01 -12.98
N GLY A 392 -23.06 -0.61 -12.35
CA GLY A 392 -23.42 -0.96 -10.98
C GLY A 392 -23.89 0.26 -10.20
N SER A 393 -24.09 0.12 -8.90
CA SER A 393 -24.35 1.24 -7.98
C SER A 393 -24.18 0.87 -6.50
N ASP A 394 -24.46 -0.39 -6.13
CA ASP A 394 -24.47 -0.85 -4.73
C ASP A 394 -23.51 -2.04 -4.52
N GLY A 395 -22.22 -1.75 -4.37
CA GLY A 395 -21.18 -2.67 -3.87
C GLY A 395 -20.80 -3.86 -4.78
N TYR A 396 -19.90 -3.62 -5.74
CA TYR A 396 -19.37 -4.59 -6.71
C TYR A 396 -20.42 -5.30 -7.58
N GLN A 397 -21.62 -4.73 -7.66
CA GLN A 397 -22.57 -5.01 -8.73
C GLN A 397 -21.91 -4.68 -10.09
N ASP A 398 -21.96 -5.61 -11.06
CA ASP A 398 -21.41 -5.47 -12.41
C ASP A 398 -19.94 -4.97 -12.49
N GLY A 399 -19.18 -5.11 -11.40
CA GLY A 399 -17.78 -4.71 -11.25
C GLY A 399 -17.55 -3.32 -10.66
N HIS A 400 -18.58 -2.52 -10.41
CA HIS A 400 -18.46 -1.17 -9.81
C HIS A 400 -18.14 -1.22 -8.32
N VAL A 401 -16.95 -0.74 -7.94
CA VAL A 401 -16.61 -0.51 -6.53
C VAL A 401 -17.33 0.76 -6.05
N GLY A 402 -17.12 1.84 -6.78
CA GLY A 402 -17.40 3.20 -6.34
C GLY A 402 -16.18 3.79 -5.64
N TYR A 403 -15.45 4.64 -6.36
CA TYR A 403 -14.26 5.34 -5.90
C TYR A 403 -14.63 6.82 -5.74
N TYR A 404 -15.03 7.22 -4.55
CA TYR A 404 -15.63 8.53 -4.31
C TYR A 404 -14.58 9.59 -4.01
N ASP A 405 -14.82 10.84 -4.41
CA ASP A 405 -13.96 11.97 -4.04
C ASP A 405 -13.95 12.17 -2.51
N LEU A 406 -12.79 11.97 -1.88
CA LEU A 406 -12.65 12.00 -0.42
C LEU A 406 -13.07 13.36 0.17
N VAL A 407 -12.77 14.45 -0.52
CA VAL A 407 -13.09 15.80 -0.06
C VAL A 407 -14.59 16.07 -0.20
N GLY A 408 -15.20 15.64 -1.30
CA GLY A 408 -16.65 15.69 -1.51
C GLY A 408 -17.42 14.88 -0.46
N MET A 409 -16.92 13.69 -0.10
CA MET A 409 -17.46 12.89 1.00
C MET A 409 -17.36 13.63 2.34
N MET A 410 -16.15 14.09 2.70
CA MET A 410 -15.93 14.78 3.98
C MET A 410 -16.74 16.07 4.09
N ARG A 411 -16.91 16.81 2.99
CA ARG A 411 -17.76 18.00 2.89
C ARG A 411 -19.25 17.72 3.12
N MET A 412 -19.72 16.50 2.83
CA MET A 412 -21.11 16.11 3.05
C MET A 412 -21.41 15.58 4.47
N ILE A 413 -20.39 15.11 5.22
CA ILE A 413 -20.59 14.45 6.52
C ILE A 413 -20.12 15.27 7.73
N THR A 414 -19.41 16.38 7.54
CA THR A 414 -18.88 17.24 8.62
C THR A 414 -19.52 18.64 8.63
N ASP A 415 -19.41 19.37 9.74
CA ASP A 415 -19.81 20.77 9.79
C ASP A 415 -18.77 21.70 9.12
N ASP A 416 -19.16 22.92 8.78
CA ASP A 416 -18.31 23.87 8.06
C ASP A 416 -16.94 24.12 8.72
N ASN A 417 -16.87 24.22 10.06
CA ASN A 417 -15.60 24.54 10.74
C ASN A 417 -14.70 23.31 10.81
N ALA A 418 -15.28 22.14 11.09
CA ALA A 418 -14.58 20.87 11.07
C ALA A 418 -14.05 20.53 9.67
N TYR A 419 -14.86 20.78 8.63
CA TYR A 419 -14.46 20.60 7.23
C TYR A 419 -13.27 21.48 6.86
N GLU A 420 -13.32 22.79 7.10
CA GLU A 420 -12.23 23.69 6.69
C GLU A 420 -10.91 23.40 7.43
N ALA A 421 -10.97 22.98 8.70
CA ALA A 421 -9.81 22.50 9.44
C ALA A 421 -9.24 21.20 8.86
N TRP A 422 -10.10 20.22 8.54
CA TRP A 422 -9.69 18.97 7.89
C TRP A 422 -9.09 19.19 6.50
N LYS A 423 -9.69 20.10 5.72
CA LYS A 423 -9.27 20.44 4.36
C LYS A 423 -7.89 21.11 4.35
N GLN A 424 -7.49 21.80 5.41
CA GLN A 424 -6.11 22.30 5.56
C GLN A 424 -5.10 21.15 5.66
N ILE A 425 -5.38 20.12 6.46
CA ILE A 425 -4.51 18.94 6.59
C ILE A 425 -4.46 18.14 5.27
N PHE A 426 -5.62 17.95 4.62
CA PHE A 426 -5.69 17.32 3.30
C PHE A 426 -4.85 18.10 2.25
N ASN A 427 -4.93 19.43 2.27
CA ASN A 427 -4.17 20.27 1.34
C ASN A 427 -2.66 20.29 1.64
N SER A 428 -2.20 19.92 2.85
CA SER A 428 -0.78 19.67 3.11
C SER A 428 -0.30 18.29 2.66
N ALA A 429 -1.21 17.31 2.51
CA ALA A 429 -0.89 16.02 1.90
C ALA A 429 -0.76 16.14 0.37
N VAL A 430 -1.68 16.84 -0.30
CA VAL A 430 -1.66 17.00 -1.77
C VAL A 430 -0.56 17.99 -2.18
N ALA A 431 0.60 17.47 -2.59
CA ALA A 431 1.70 18.26 -3.12
C ALA A 431 1.39 18.80 -4.53
N TYR A 432 0.70 17.99 -5.34
CA TYR A 432 0.23 18.38 -6.67
C TYR A 432 -1.02 17.58 -7.05
N TRP A 433 -2.01 18.22 -7.66
CA TRP A 433 -3.17 17.58 -8.27
C TRP A 433 -3.51 18.33 -9.56
N VAL A 434 -3.73 17.58 -10.63
CA VAL A 434 -4.13 18.13 -11.93
C VAL A 434 -5.00 17.14 -12.71
N THR A 435 -5.92 17.67 -13.50
CA THR A 435 -6.80 16.92 -14.39
C THR A 435 -7.17 17.76 -15.59
N THR A 436 -7.36 17.11 -16.74
CA THR A 436 -8.11 17.71 -17.86
C THR A 436 -9.58 17.92 -17.46
N PRO A 437 -10.33 18.85 -18.11
CA PRO A 437 -11.73 19.13 -17.77
C PRO A 437 -12.64 17.89 -17.89
N MET A 438 -12.30 16.99 -18.80
CA MET A 438 -12.90 15.66 -18.92
C MET A 438 -11.82 14.60 -19.02
N ASN A 439 -12.11 13.39 -18.55
CA ASN A 439 -11.31 12.19 -18.77
C ASN A 439 -12.13 11.14 -19.53
N PHE A 440 -11.46 10.19 -20.19
CA PHE A 440 -12.10 9.06 -20.87
C PHE A 440 -12.20 7.84 -19.93
N SER A 441 -13.32 7.11 -20.00
CA SER A 441 -13.46 5.78 -19.40
C SER A 441 -13.60 4.70 -20.48
N GLY A 442 -12.76 3.67 -20.37
CA GLY A 442 -12.86 2.44 -21.14
C GLY A 442 -14.04 1.56 -20.70
N PHE A 443 -14.48 1.64 -19.44
CA PHE A 443 -15.64 0.90 -18.94
C PHE A 443 -16.98 1.45 -19.43
N SER A 444 -17.15 2.78 -19.48
CA SER A 444 -18.36 3.40 -20.05
C SER A 444 -18.26 3.67 -21.55
N GLN A 445 -17.05 3.60 -22.14
CA GLN A 445 -16.72 3.99 -23.51
C GLN A 445 -17.12 5.45 -23.80
N SER A 446 -16.87 6.35 -22.84
CA SER A 446 -17.26 7.76 -22.93
C SER A 446 -16.33 8.69 -22.17
N MET A 447 -16.30 9.95 -22.58
CA MET A 447 -15.77 11.04 -21.76
C MET A 447 -16.69 11.30 -20.56
N PHE A 448 -16.12 11.79 -19.46
CA PHE A 448 -16.84 12.29 -18.28
C PHE A 448 -16.15 13.51 -17.69
N SER A 449 -16.92 14.45 -17.13
CA SER A 449 -16.38 15.66 -16.48
C SER A 449 -15.61 15.31 -15.21
N MET A 450 -14.52 16.04 -14.94
CA MET A 450 -13.73 15.99 -13.71
C MET A 450 -13.95 17.24 -12.83
N GLU A 451 -14.96 18.05 -13.13
CA GLU A 451 -15.30 19.26 -12.39
C GLU A 451 -15.57 18.99 -10.90
N GLY A 452 -14.94 19.78 -10.02
CA GLY A 452 -15.08 19.68 -8.57
C GLY A 452 -14.25 18.58 -7.88
N THR A 453 -13.43 17.83 -8.63
CA THR A 453 -12.64 16.71 -8.08
C THR A 453 -11.28 17.15 -7.48
N ASN A 454 -10.81 16.40 -6.47
CA ASN A 454 -9.71 16.77 -5.56
C ASN A 454 -8.50 15.81 -5.58
N GLY A 455 -8.56 14.74 -6.38
CA GLY A 455 -7.40 13.92 -6.74
C GLY A 455 -7.15 12.67 -5.92
N VAL A 456 -7.88 12.49 -4.82
CA VAL A 456 -7.77 11.32 -3.95
C VAL A 456 -9.14 10.68 -3.82
N SER A 457 -9.25 9.41 -4.20
CA SER A 457 -10.46 8.63 -4.01
C SER A 457 -10.53 7.96 -2.64
N CYS A 458 -11.73 7.59 -2.21
CA CYS A 458 -12.00 6.76 -1.05
C CYS A 458 -13.18 5.83 -1.30
N TYR A 459 -13.43 4.87 -0.41
CA TYR A 459 -14.66 4.09 -0.44
C TYR A 459 -15.80 4.74 0.36
N ILE A 460 -17.04 4.47 -0.07
CA ILE A 460 -18.25 4.73 0.70
C ILE A 460 -19.05 3.42 0.71
N PRO A 461 -19.22 2.76 1.87
CA PRO A 461 -19.87 1.46 1.95
C PRO A 461 -21.28 1.40 1.33
N SER A 462 -21.58 0.26 0.71
CA SER A 462 -22.87 -0.07 0.11
C SER A 462 -23.99 -0.17 1.15
N THR A 463 -25.23 -0.04 0.68
CA THR A 463 -26.44 -0.27 1.51
C THR A 463 -26.72 -1.75 1.82
N SER A 464 -26.00 -2.67 1.18
CA SER A 464 -26.27 -4.12 1.24
C SER A 464 -25.28 -4.95 2.07
N ASN A 465 -24.22 -4.36 2.64
CA ASN A 465 -23.18 -5.05 3.43
C ASN A 465 -22.59 -6.27 2.69
N THR A 466 -22.05 -5.96 1.51
CA THR A 466 -21.42 -6.81 0.50
C THR A 466 -20.09 -7.42 0.97
N ALA A 467 -19.41 -8.16 0.10
CA ALA A 467 -18.04 -8.61 0.36
C ALA A 467 -17.05 -7.43 0.38
N THR A 468 -17.28 -6.41 -0.45
CA THR A 468 -16.47 -5.20 -0.56
C THR A 468 -16.53 -4.37 0.72
N ASP A 469 -17.70 -4.23 1.32
CA ASP A 469 -17.86 -3.55 2.63
C ASP A 469 -17.11 -4.27 3.76
N LYS A 470 -17.01 -5.61 3.68
CA LYS A 470 -16.29 -6.42 4.68
C LYS A 470 -14.79 -6.31 4.52
N ALA A 471 -14.30 -6.24 3.29
CA ALA A 471 -12.90 -5.96 3.00
C ALA A 471 -12.50 -4.53 3.38
N TYR A 472 -13.40 -3.54 3.24
CA TYR A 472 -13.11 -2.17 3.63
C TYR A 472 -12.81 -2.04 5.14
N ARG A 473 -13.52 -2.82 5.97
CA ARG A 473 -13.31 -2.88 7.43
C ARG A 473 -11.94 -3.45 7.84
N SER A 474 -11.22 -4.12 6.93
CA SER A 474 -9.84 -4.58 7.19
C SER A 474 -8.77 -3.61 6.67
N THR A 475 -9.15 -2.41 6.22
CA THR A 475 -8.18 -1.35 5.90
C THR A 475 -7.68 -0.67 7.16
N GLU A 476 -6.39 -0.32 7.23
CA GLU A 476 -5.87 0.46 8.36
C GLU A 476 -6.47 1.87 8.33
N TRP A 477 -6.72 2.45 7.14
CA TRP A 477 -7.42 3.72 6.98
C TRP A 477 -8.81 3.72 7.65
N TYR A 478 -9.65 2.71 7.44
CA TYR A 478 -10.96 2.58 8.11
C TYR A 478 -10.82 2.69 9.63
N THR A 479 -9.83 2.00 10.20
CA THR A 479 -9.60 1.92 11.65
C THR A 479 -9.00 3.20 12.22
N SER A 480 -7.96 3.75 11.57
CA SER A 480 -7.24 4.94 12.02
C SER A 480 -8.05 6.22 11.84
N ALA A 481 -8.79 6.35 10.74
CA ALA A 481 -9.75 7.44 10.52
C ALA A 481 -11.08 7.25 11.26
N GLY A 482 -11.30 6.09 11.89
CA GLY A 482 -12.38 5.88 12.87
C GLY A 482 -13.76 5.65 12.27
N PHE A 483 -13.82 5.14 11.05
CA PHE A 483 -15.07 4.95 10.33
C PHE A 483 -16.01 3.91 10.99
N GLU A 484 -15.53 3.10 11.95
CA GLU A 484 -16.40 2.27 12.79
C GLU A 484 -17.48 3.09 13.53
N LYS A 485 -17.21 4.38 13.80
CA LYS A 485 -18.14 5.33 14.42
C LYS A 485 -19.44 5.54 13.61
N LEU A 486 -19.39 5.35 12.28
CA LEU A 486 -20.53 5.56 11.39
C LEU A 486 -21.45 4.33 11.28
N GLY A 487 -21.08 3.19 11.89
CA GLY A 487 -21.75 1.90 11.68
C GLY A 487 -21.45 1.27 10.30
N TRP A 488 -20.42 1.79 9.61
CA TRP A 488 -19.89 1.30 8.35
C TRP A 488 -19.32 -0.11 8.45
#